data_AF-A0A4P5VJE4-F1
#
_entry.id   AF-A0A4P5VJE4-F1
#
_cell.length_a   1.000
_cell.length_b   1.000
_cell.length_c   1.000
_cell.angle_alpha   90.00
_cell.angle_beta   90.00
_cell.angle_gamma   90.00
#
_symmetry.space_group_name_H-M   'P 1'
#
loop_
_entity.id
_entity.type
_entity.pdbx_description
1 polymer ?
#
loop_
_entity_poly.entity_id
_entity_poly.type
_entity_poly.pdbx_seq_one_letter_code
_entity_poly.pdbx_strand_id
1 'polypeptide(L)'
;MGDRNAALPVPAGRPSKLTPELVERAGTLAAAGLPMALIADQLGIGRRTAFTWLKSAESKEADSLECQFRQAIFLADAKECENLLSGLRLAARGTTSTPPNPWAATWLLTHHPRLRDHFSDAAADRRVERKTVATVMDALASAGLTPDDERRVLLQIQARGLGTPAVDEGEP
;
A
#
# COMPACT_ATOMS: atom_id res chain seq x y z
N MET A 1 -8.82 -20.87 -29.82
CA MET A 1 -7.61 -20.20 -29.27
C MET A 1 -7.59 -18.81 -29.87
N GLY A 2 -8.08 -17.82 -29.12
CA GLY A 2 -8.18 -16.44 -29.59
C GLY A 2 -6.95 -15.64 -29.21
N ASP A 3 -6.42 -14.88 -30.18
CA ASP A 3 -5.38 -13.87 -29.98
C ASP A 3 -5.82 -12.86 -28.90
N ARG A 4 -5.21 -12.95 -27.70
CA ARG A 4 -5.53 -12.08 -26.56
C ARG A 4 -4.46 -11.02 -26.27
N ASN A 5 -3.64 -10.64 -27.24
CA ASN A 5 -2.66 -9.57 -27.03
C ASN A 5 -2.29 -8.87 -28.35
N ALA A 6 -3.27 -8.24 -29.00
CA ALA A 6 -2.95 -7.19 -29.97
C ALA A 6 -2.59 -5.94 -29.18
N ALA A 7 -1.32 -5.80 -28.81
CA ALA A 7 -0.78 -4.52 -28.34
C ALA A 7 -1.09 -3.47 -29.41
N LEU A 8 -1.79 -2.40 -29.04
CA LEU A 8 -2.10 -1.33 -29.97
C LEU A 8 -0.78 -0.78 -30.52
N PRO A 9 -0.63 -0.61 -31.85
CA PRO A 9 0.58 -0.06 -32.42
C PRO A 9 0.83 1.31 -31.80
N VAL A 10 1.98 1.48 -31.14
CA VAL A 10 2.35 2.74 -30.48
C VAL A 10 2.72 3.74 -31.57
N PRO A 11 1.89 4.78 -31.85
CA PRO A 11 2.25 5.77 -32.84
C PRO A 11 3.46 6.55 -32.31
N ALA A 12 4.57 6.51 -33.04
CA ALA A 12 5.75 7.32 -32.78
C ALA A 12 5.43 8.79 -33.12
N GLY A 13 4.71 9.49 -32.23
CA GLY A 13 4.34 10.88 -32.45
C GLY A 13 3.68 11.50 -31.22
N ARG A 14 4.27 12.62 -30.77
CA ARG A 14 3.86 13.55 -29.68
C ARG A 14 3.53 12.87 -28.34
N PRO A 15 4.10 13.31 -27.20
CA PRO A 15 3.67 12.80 -25.90
C PRO A 15 2.15 12.92 -25.79
N SER A 16 1.49 11.79 -25.55
CA SER A 16 0.05 11.70 -25.36
C SER A 16 -0.34 12.72 -24.30
N LYS A 17 -1.31 13.58 -24.58
CA LYS A 17 -1.82 14.48 -23.55
C LYS A 17 -2.58 13.63 -22.54
N LEU A 18 -2.40 13.93 -21.25
CA LEU A 18 -3.22 13.33 -20.21
C LEU A 18 -4.67 13.78 -20.41
N THR A 19 -5.60 12.82 -20.44
CA THR A 19 -7.04 13.08 -20.58
C THR A 19 -7.80 12.44 -19.41
N PRO A 20 -9.03 12.91 -19.09
CA PRO A 20 -9.86 12.32 -18.05
C PRO A 20 -10.09 10.81 -18.24
N GLU A 21 -10.27 10.35 -19.47
CA GLU A 21 -10.50 8.94 -19.79
C GLU A 21 -9.27 8.08 -19.47
N LEU A 22 -8.06 8.61 -19.68
CA LEU A 22 -6.82 7.95 -19.28
C LEU A 22 -6.70 7.88 -17.76
N VAL A 23 -7.13 8.92 -17.04
CA VAL A 23 -7.15 8.93 -15.56
C VAL A 23 -8.09 7.85 -15.02
N GLU A 24 -9.31 7.79 -15.52
CA GLU A 24 -10.31 6.80 -15.10
C GLU A 24 -9.82 5.37 -15.38
N ARG A 25 -9.28 5.14 -16.58
CA ARG A 25 -8.75 3.82 -16.96
C ARG A 25 -7.52 3.45 -16.14
N ALA A 26 -6.64 4.40 -15.82
CA ALA A 26 -5.49 4.17 -14.95
C ALA A 26 -5.94 3.76 -13.55
N GLY A 27 -6.94 4.44 -12.97
CA GLY A 27 -7.53 4.06 -11.68
C GLY A 27 -8.11 2.65 -11.69
N THR A 28 -8.82 2.28 -12.76
CA THR A 28 -9.38 0.92 -12.93
C THR A 28 -8.29 -0.15 -12.98
N LEU A 29 -7.22 0.09 -13.76
CA LEU A 29 -6.11 -0.85 -13.89
C LEU A 29 -5.30 -0.96 -12.58
N ALA A 30 -5.11 0.16 -11.88
CA ALA A 30 -4.49 0.17 -10.56
C ALA A 30 -5.33 -0.58 -9.53
N ALA A 31 -6.66 -0.46 -9.58
CA ALA A 31 -7.55 -1.16 -8.66
C ALA A 31 -7.54 -2.68 -8.89
N ALA A 32 -7.17 -3.12 -10.09
CA ALA A 32 -6.90 -4.51 -10.41
C ALA A 32 -5.50 -4.98 -9.97
N GLY A 33 -4.68 -4.11 -9.38
CA GLY A 33 -3.35 -4.42 -8.85
C GLY A 33 -2.25 -4.49 -9.92
N LEU A 34 -2.46 -3.88 -11.09
CA LEU A 34 -1.42 -3.87 -12.11
C LEU A 34 -0.27 -2.94 -11.70
N PRO A 35 1.00 -3.35 -11.91
CA PRO A 35 2.13 -2.46 -11.72
C PRO A 35 2.11 -1.32 -12.73
N MET A 36 2.64 -0.15 -12.34
CA MET A 36 2.65 1.07 -13.16
C MET A 36 3.21 0.86 -14.57
N ALA A 37 4.19 -0.05 -14.75
CA ALA A 37 4.73 -0.38 -16.06
C ALA A 37 3.67 -1.01 -17.00
N LEU A 38 2.83 -1.92 -16.48
CA LEU A 38 1.75 -2.52 -17.24
C LEU A 38 0.58 -1.56 -17.40
N ILE A 39 0.30 -0.71 -16.40
CA ILE A 39 -0.71 0.36 -16.54
C ILE A 39 -0.34 1.27 -17.72
N ALA A 40 0.91 1.75 -17.78
CA ALA A 40 1.38 2.61 -18.85
C ALA A 40 1.26 1.94 -20.24
N ASP A 41 1.67 0.67 -20.34
CA ASP A 41 1.54 -0.13 -21.56
C ASP A 41 0.07 -0.26 -22.01
N GLN A 42 -0.83 -0.60 -21.09
CA GLN A 42 -2.28 -0.73 -21.36
C GLN A 42 -2.98 0.59 -21.71
N LEU A 43 -2.41 1.71 -21.30
CA LEU A 43 -2.85 3.06 -21.69
C LEU A 43 -2.23 3.53 -23.01
N GLY A 44 -1.30 2.77 -23.59
CA GLY A 44 -0.59 3.14 -24.81
C GLY A 44 0.37 4.32 -24.62
N ILE A 45 0.91 4.49 -23.40
CA ILE A 45 1.82 5.58 -23.06
C ILE A 45 3.18 5.04 -22.61
N GLY A 46 4.24 5.81 -22.83
CA GLY A 46 5.56 5.45 -22.33
C GLY A 46 5.61 5.43 -20.79
N ARG A 47 6.29 4.44 -20.20
CA ARG A 47 6.49 4.36 -18.74
C ARG A 47 7.01 5.68 -18.16
N ARG A 48 8.01 6.28 -18.81
CA ARG A 48 8.58 7.58 -18.38
C ARG A 48 7.51 8.67 -18.29
N THR A 49 6.58 8.72 -19.25
CA THR A 49 5.48 9.70 -19.26
C THR A 49 4.59 9.56 -18.03
N ALA A 50 4.18 8.33 -17.69
CA ALA A 50 3.38 8.08 -16.49
C ALA A 50 4.10 8.52 -15.20
N PHE A 51 5.39 8.21 -15.06
CA PHE A 51 6.18 8.66 -13.90
C PHE A 51 6.40 10.18 -13.88
N THR A 52 6.53 10.82 -15.04
CA THR A 52 6.59 12.28 -15.13
C THR A 52 5.30 12.89 -14.58
N TRP A 53 4.13 12.43 -14.99
CA TRP A 53 2.85 12.95 -14.47
C TRP A 53 2.71 12.75 -12.96
N LEU A 54 3.09 11.58 -12.44
CA LEU A 54 3.07 11.32 -11.00
C LEU A 54 3.99 12.29 -10.24
N LYS A 55 5.19 12.57 -10.77
CA LYS A 55 6.14 13.50 -10.18
C LYS A 55 5.66 14.95 -10.28
N SER A 56 5.10 15.34 -11.43
CA SER A 56 4.54 16.68 -11.61
C SER A 56 3.40 16.97 -10.64
N ALA A 57 2.58 15.96 -10.34
CA ALA A 57 1.49 16.05 -9.36
C ALA A 57 1.94 16.32 -7.90
N GLU A 58 3.23 16.23 -7.59
CA GLU A 58 3.80 16.60 -6.29
C GLU A 58 4.21 18.08 -6.24
N SER A 59 4.25 18.76 -7.39
CA SER A 59 4.56 20.18 -7.49
C SER A 59 3.40 21.06 -7.01
N LYS A 60 3.72 22.25 -6.53
CA LYS A 60 2.71 23.29 -6.21
C LYS A 60 1.99 23.83 -7.45
N GLU A 61 2.59 23.66 -8.63
CA GLU A 61 2.07 24.10 -9.93
C GLU A 61 1.45 22.95 -10.75
N ALA A 62 1.12 21.83 -10.09
CA ALA A 62 0.59 20.65 -10.74
C ALA A 62 -0.71 20.92 -11.51
N ASP A 63 -0.83 20.34 -12.71
CA ASP A 63 -2.10 20.35 -13.43
C ASP A 63 -3.15 19.54 -12.65
N SER A 64 -4.39 20.00 -12.71
CA SER A 64 -5.56 19.32 -12.13
C SER A 64 -5.67 17.86 -12.57
N LEU A 65 -5.32 17.56 -13.83
CA LEU A 65 -5.37 16.19 -14.34
C LEU A 65 -4.23 15.31 -13.82
N GLU A 66 -3.03 15.85 -13.64
CA GLU A 66 -1.91 15.11 -13.04
C GLU A 66 -2.20 14.78 -11.58
N CYS A 67 -2.78 15.73 -10.84
CA CYS A 67 -3.29 15.51 -9.48
C CYS A 67 -4.36 14.41 -9.45
N GLN A 68 -5.34 14.45 -10.37
CA GLN A 68 -6.38 13.42 -10.47
C GLN A 68 -5.81 12.05 -10.86
N PHE A 69 -4.83 12.00 -11.77
CA PHE A 69 -4.12 10.77 -12.13
C PHE A 69 -3.45 10.15 -10.91
N ARG A 70 -2.67 10.96 -10.17
CA ARG A 70 -2.02 10.53 -8.93
C ARG A 70 -3.06 10.04 -7.93
N GLN A 71 -4.12 10.81 -7.70
CA GLN A 71 -5.19 10.45 -6.76
C GLN A 71 -5.90 9.15 -7.17
N ALA A 72 -6.20 8.95 -8.45
CA ALA A 72 -6.83 7.72 -8.95
C ALA A 72 -5.97 6.49 -8.67
N ILE A 73 -4.66 6.57 -8.88
CA ILE A 73 -3.71 5.49 -8.54
C ILE A 73 -3.65 5.24 -7.03
N PHE A 74 -3.60 6.30 -6.21
CA PHE A 74 -3.55 6.16 -4.75
C PHE A 74 -4.84 5.61 -4.15
N LEU A 75 -6.01 6.07 -4.59
CA LEU A 75 -7.30 5.57 -4.10
C LEU A 75 -7.56 4.13 -4.55
N ALA A 76 -7.05 3.75 -5.71
CA ALA A 76 -7.14 2.40 -6.21
C ALA A 76 -6.41 1.37 -5.32
N ASP A 77 -5.42 1.80 -4.52
CA ASP A 77 -4.66 0.92 -3.62
C ASP A 77 -5.53 0.22 -2.56
N ALA A 78 -6.50 0.95 -2.00
CA ALA A 78 -7.46 0.37 -1.06
C ALA A 78 -8.34 -0.69 -1.74
N LYS A 79 -8.74 -0.43 -2.99
CA LYS A 79 -9.56 -1.36 -3.78
C LYS A 79 -8.78 -2.58 -4.22
N GLU A 80 -7.51 -2.42 -4.58
CA GLU A 80 -6.57 -3.51 -4.85
C GLU A 80 -6.50 -4.44 -3.64
N CYS A 81 -6.28 -3.90 -2.44
CA CYS A 81 -6.19 -4.70 -1.22
C CYS A 81 -7.48 -5.52 -0.98
N GLU A 82 -8.65 -4.91 -1.19
CA GLU A 82 -9.94 -5.61 -1.09
C GLU A 82 -10.05 -6.75 -2.13
N ASN A 83 -9.70 -6.47 -3.38
CA ASN A 83 -9.74 -7.44 -4.47
C ASN A 83 -8.77 -8.61 -4.22
N LEU A 84 -7.56 -8.31 -3.74
CA LEU A 84 -6.55 -9.29 -3.37
C LEU A 84 -7.06 -10.21 -2.25
N LEU A 85 -7.61 -9.64 -1.17
CA LEU A 85 -8.19 -10.41 -0.07
C LEU A 85 -9.37 -11.28 -0.53
N SER A 86 -10.21 -10.75 -1.43
CA SER A 86 -11.31 -11.51 -2.04
C SER A 86 -10.78 -12.70 -2.85
N GLY A 87 -9.77 -12.47 -3.69
CA GLY A 87 -9.09 -13.52 -4.47
C GLY A 87 -8.45 -14.58 -3.59
N LEU A 88 -7.81 -14.17 -2.49
CA LEU A 88 -7.23 -15.09 -1.50
C LEU A 88 -8.28 -15.95 -0.80
N ARG A 89 -9.44 -15.37 -0.46
CA ARG A 89 -10.57 -16.12 0.13
C ARG A 89 -11.10 -17.17 -0.85
N LEU A 90 -11.23 -16.81 -2.13
CA LEU A 90 -11.64 -17.76 -3.17
C LEU A 90 -10.60 -18.85 -3.37
N ALA A 91 -9.31 -18.51 -3.44
CA ALA A 91 -8.23 -19.48 -3.55
C ALA A 91 -8.18 -20.45 -2.36
N ALA A 92 -8.40 -19.95 -1.14
CA ALA A 92 -8.42 -20.78 0.06
C ALA A 92 -9.60 -21.75 0.10
N ARG A 93 -10.78 -21.33 -0.39
CA ARG A 93 -12.00 -22.16 -0.44
C ARG A 93 -12.06 -23.10 -1.64
N GLY A 94 -11.32 -22.79 -2.70
CA GLY A 94 -11.44 -23.45 -3.99
C GLY A 94 -12.68 -22.97 -4.76
N THR A 95 -12.71 -23.32 -6.03
CA THR A 95 -13.86 -23.12 -6.93
C THR A 95 -14.20 -24.44 -7.61
N THR A 96 -15.25 -24.50 -8.41
CA THR A 96 -15.60 -25.69 -9.21
C THR A 96 -14.46 -26.15 -10.11
N SER A 97 -13.60 -25.22 -10.57
CA SER A 97 -12.52 -25.49 -11.53
C SER A 97 -11.12 -25.53 -10.91
N THR A 98 -10.96 -25.09 -9.66
CA THR A 98 -9.65 -24.99 -8.99
C THR A 98 -9.75 -25.52 -7.56
N PRO A 99 -8.95 -26.53 -7.15
CA PRO A 99 -9.01 -27.04 -5.80
C PRO A 99 -8.57 -25.98 -4.77
N PRO A 100 -9.06 -26.07 -3.52
CA PRO A 100 -8.65 -25.17 -2.44
C PRO A 100 -7.15 -25.22 -2.21
N ASN A 101 -6.51 -24.06 -2.07
CA ASN A 101 -5.11 -23.92 -1.70
C ASN A 101 -4.95 -22.91 -0.55
N PRO A 102 -5.31 -23.30 0.68
CA PRO A 102 -5.20 -22.44 1.84
C PRO A 102 -3.74 -22.07 2.16
N TRP A 103 -2.79 -22.95 1.84
CA TRP A 103 -1.37 -22.70 2.07
C TRP A 103 -0.85 -21.50 1.26
N ALA A 104 -1.14 -21.45 -0.03
CA ALA A 104 -0.74 -20.32 -0.87
C ALA A 104 -1.37 -19.00 -0.39
N ALA A 105 -2.62 -19.04 0.07
CA ALA A 105 -3.28 -17.87 0.62
C ALA A 105 -2.63 -17.40 1.93
N THR A 106 -2.34 -18.31 2.87
CA THR A 106 -1.62 -17.99 4.12
C THR A 106 -0.22 -17.45 3.85
N TRP A 107 0.51 -18.06 2.92
CA TRP A 107 1.84 -17.57 2.54
C TRP A 107 1.77 -16.14 2.01
N LEU A 108 0.82 -15.83 1.12
CA LEU A 108 0.67 -14.48 0.59
C LEU A 108 0.28 -13.46 1.67
N LEU A 109 -0.61 -13.81 2.60
CA LEU A 109 -0.99 -12.92 3.71
C LEU A 109 0.21 -12.55 4.60
N THR A 110 1.10 -13.52 4.84
CA THR A 110 2.24 -13.37 5.75
C THR A 110 3.48 -12.76 5.07
N HIS A 111 3.63 -12.91 3.75
CA HIS A 111 4.83 -12.49 3.02
C HIS A 111 4.60 -11.28 2.10
N HIS A 112 3.34 -10.95 1.75
CA HIS A 112 3.08 -9.79 0.91
C HIS A 112 3.44 -8.49 1.65
N PRO A 113 4.28 -7.60 1.07
CA PRO A 113 4.82 -6.44 1.77
C PRO A 113 3.77 -5.55 2.44
N ARG A 114 2.58 -5.42 1.83
CA ARG A 114 1.47 -4.62 2.35
C ARG A 114 0.58 -5.34 3.36
N LEU A 115 0.51 -6.67 3.29
CA LEU A 115 -0.41 -7.46 4.13
C LEU A 115 0.30 -8.06 5.34
N ARG A 116 1.62 -8.28 5.26
CA ARG A 116 2.40 -8.90 6.34
C ARG A 116 2.21 -8.19 7.68
N ASP A 117 2.14 -6.86 7.67
CA ASP A 117 1.99 -6.05 8.87
C ASP A 117 0.57 -6.09 9.47
N HIS A 118 -0.36 -6.78 8.81
CA HIS A 118 -1.71 -7.03 9.31
C HIS A 118 -1.92 -8.50 9.70
N PHE A 119 -1.24 -9.44 9.06
CA PHE A 119 -1.52 -10.88 9.18
C PHE A 119 -0.36 -11.74 9.69
N SER A 120 0.86 -11.20 9.85
CA SER A 120 1.99 -11.90 10.46
C SER A 120 1.88 -11.95 12.00
N ASP A 121 2.51 -12.93 12.64
CA ASP A 121 2.66 -12.96 14.11
C ASP A 121 3.42 -11.72 14.61
N ALA A 122 4.42 -11.25 13.85
CA ALA A 122 5.10 -9.98 14.12
C ALA A 122 4.14 -8.77 14.10
N ALA A 123 3.04 -8.85 13.33
CA ALA A 123 2.00 -7.84 13.37
C ALA A 123 1.13 -7.94 14.64
N ALA A 124 0.88 -9.16 15.13
CA ALA A 124 0.19 -9.36 16.39
C ALA A 124 1.00 -8.79 17.56
N ASP A 125 2.30 -9.06 17.60
CA ASP A 125 3.21 -8.54 18.63
C ASP A 125 3.26 -7.01 18.63
N ARG A 126 3.42 -6.38 17.46
CA ARG A 126 3.39 -4.91 17.33
C ARG A 126 2.04 -4.31 17.73
N ARG A 127 0.92 -5.00 17.49
CA ARG A 127 -0.40 -4.54 17.95
C ARG A 127 -0.51 -4.60 19.47
N VAL A 128 -0.03 -5.68 20.08
CA VAL A 128 0.01 -5.83 21.54
C VAL A 128 0.91 -4.77 22.15
N GLU A 129 2.07 -4.51 21.56
CA GLU A 129 3.00 -3.45 21.99
C GLU A 129 2.33 -2.07 21.93
N ARG A 130 1.77 -1.69 20.78
CA ARG A 130 1.06 -0.40 20.62
C ARG A 130 -0.09 -0.25 21.60
N LYS A 131 -0.89 -1.30 21.81
CA LYS A 131 -2.00 -1.28 22.77
C LYS A 131 -1.49 -1.10 24.20
N THR A 132 -0.41 -1.78 24.56
CA THR A 132 0.22 -1.66 25.89
C THR A 132 0.74 -0.25 26.11
N VAL A 133 1.45 0.33 25.14
CA VAL A 133 1.95 1.71 25.19
C VAL A 133 0.79 2.70 25.35
N ALA A 134 -0.26 2.59 24.54
CA ALA A 134 -1.42 3.47 24.64
C ALA A 134 -2.09 3.37 26.03
N THR A 135 -2.27 2.16 26.54
CA THR A 135 -2.86 1.94 27.88
C THR A 135 -2.01 2.56 28.99
N VAL A 136 -0.67 2.46 28.90
CA VAL A 136 0.24 3.10 29.85
C VAL A 136 0.16 4.62 29.78
N MET A 137 0.10 5.19 28.57
CA MET A 137 -0.02 6.64 28.39
C MET A 137 -1.36 7.17 28.92
N ASP A 138 -2.46 6.45 28.68
CA ASP A 138 -3.78 6.80 29.24
C ASP A 138 -3.79 6.71 30.77
N ALA A 139 -3.13 5.70 31.34
CA ALA A 139 -2.98 5.56 32.78
C ALA A 139 -2.14 6.70 33.39
N LEU A 140 -1.06 7.14 32.71
CA LEU A 140 -0.25 8.27 33.15
C LEU A 140 -1.03 9.58 33.09
N ALA A 141 -1.77 9.82 32.01
CA ALA A 141 -2.60 11.00 31.85
C ALA A 141 -3.72 11.08 32.90
N SER A 142 -4.29 9.94 33.30
CA SER A 142 -5.36 9.87 34.32
C SER A 142 -4.85 9.86 35.76
N ALA A 143 -3.54 9.66 35.99
CA ALA A 143 -2.95 9.61 37.33
C ALA A 143 -2.86 10.98 38.03
N GLY A 144 -3.19 12.08 37.34
CA GLY A 144 -3.15 13.43 37.92
C GLY A 144 -1.74 13.86 38.33
N LEU A 145 -0.72 13.37 37.62
CA LEU A 145 0.68 13.72 37.87
C LEU A 145 0.93 15.20 37.60
N THR A 146 1.91 15.77 38.30
CA THR A 146 2.43 17.08 37.93
C THR A 146 3.18 16.97 36.60
N PRO A 147 3.26 18.05 35.80
CA PRO A 147 3.97 18.03 34.52
C PRO A 147 5.45 17.57 34.62
N ASP A 148 6.10 17.87 35.74
CA ASP A 148 7.50 17.49 35.97
C ASP A 148 7.66 16.01 36.33
N ASP A 149 6.69 15.41 37.02
CA ASP A 149 6.69 13.98 37.32
C ASP A 149 6.33 13.16 36.08
N GLU A 150 5.35 13.62 35.30
CA GLU A 150 4.99 13.02 34.01
C GLU A 150 6.20 12.98 33.08
N ARG A 151 6.89 14.12 32.91
CA ARG A 151 8.10 14.20 32.08
C ARG A 151 9.21 13.28 32.57
N ARG A 152 9.40 13.14 33.88
CA ARG A 152 10.41 12.25 34.46
C ARG A 152 10.10 10.78 34.19
N VAL A 153 8.83 10.39 34.32
CA VAL A 153 8.37 9.04 34.03
C VAL A 153 8.53 8.73 32.54
N LEU A 154 8.15 9.65 31.65
CA LEU A 154 8.35 9.49 30.21
C LEU A 154 9.83 9.32 29.83
N LEU A 155 10.72 10.10 30.43
CA LEU A 155 12.17 9.97 30.20
C LEU A 155 12.73 8.64 30.72
N GLN A 156 12.24 8.13 31.85
CA GLN A 156 12.64 6.80 32.35
C GLN A 156 12.12 5.66 31.47
N ILE A 157 10.90 5.79 30.96
CA ILE A 157 10.32 4.84 30.00
C ILE A 157 11.14 4.82 28.71
N GLN A 158 11.50 5.99 28.18
CA GLN A 158 12.33 6.13 26.98
C GLN A 158 13.74 5.57 27.20
N ALA A 159 14.36 5.82 28.36
CA ALA A 159 15.69 5.28 28.70
C ALA A 159 15.70 3.74 28.84
N ARG A 160 14.55 3.11 29.10
CA ARG A 160 14.38 1.65 29.13
C ARG A 160 14.05 1.05 27.76
N GLY A 161 14.02 1.86 26.70
CA GLY A 161 13.88 1.41 25.32
C GLY A 161 12.46 1.41 24.77
N LEU A 162 11.44 1.77 25.56
CA LEU A 162 10.07 1.87 25.04
C LEU A 162 9.97 3.04 24.03
N GLY A 163 9.63 2.75 22.77
CA GLY A 163 9.46 3.77 21.72
C GLY A 163 10.71 4.10 20.89
N THR A 164 11.84 3.44 21.13
CA THR A 164 12.99 3.50 20.21
C THR A 164 12.79 2.43 19.13
N PRO A 165 12.74 2.76 17.83
CA PRO A 165 12.65 1.73 16.81
C PRO A 165 13.86 0.81 16.98
N ALA A 166 13.61 -0.49 17.11
CA ALA A 166 14.67 -1.48 17.12
C ALA A 166 15.55 -1.23 15.90
N VAL A 167 16.81 -0.88 16.14
CA VAL A 167 17.81 -0.86 15.09
C VAL A 167 17.89 -2.30 14.64
N ASP A 168 17.40 -2.57 13.43
CA ASP A 168 17.49 -3.88 12.80
C ASP A 168 18.99 -4.14 12.59
N GLU A 169 19.63 -4.78 13.57
CA GLU A 169 21.00 -5.25 13.48
C GLU A 169 20.99 -6.38 12.45
N GLY A 170 21.09 -5.99 11.18
CA GLY A 170 21.36 -6.90 10.09
C GLY A 170 22.69 -7.59 10.36
N GLU A 171 22.61 -8.87 10.74
CA GLU A 171 23.74 -9.78 10.64
C GLU A 171 24.22 -9.85 9.17
N PRO A 172 25.54 -9.84 8.94
CA PRO A 172 26.15 -9.85 7.60
C PRO A 172 25.91 -11.15 6.80
#